data_AF-A0A7W0ZJS4-F1
#
_entry.id   AF-A0A7W0ZJS4-F1
#
_cell.length_a   1.000
_cell.length_b   1.000
_cell.length_c   1.000
_cell.angle_alpha   90.00
_cell.angle_beta   90.00
_cell.angle_gamma   90.00
#
_symmetry.space_group_name_H-M   'P 1'
#
loop_
_entity.id
_entity.type
_entity.pdbx_description
1 polymer ?
#
loop_
_entity_poly.entity_id
_entity_poly.type
_entity_poly.pdbx_seq_one_letter_code
_entity_poly.pdbx_strand_id
1 'polypeptide(L)'
;PDPKKSKERFFQGRVWVDDRDLQIVKARGKGIPEGKQRFPTFETYREQIDGRYWFPTYTSADEELVFDQGNTVRFRMRVRYTDFERFRGKLRIIEEDEPPSEPAPQQPKSPAPASTPAQPKKP
;
A
#
# COMPACT_ATOMS: atom_id res chain seq x y z
N PRO A 1 14.56 -17.93 8.04
CA PRO A 1 13.78 -17.55 9.24
C PRO A 1 12.75 -18.64 9.60
N ASP A 2 12.60 -18.98 10.88
CA ASP A 2 11.55 -19.93 11.33
C ASP A 2 10.22 -19.16 11.47
N PRO A 3 9.16 -19.51 10.74
CA PRO A 3 7.88 -18.80 10.75
C PRO A 3 7.16 -18.84 12.11
N LYS A 4 7.52 -19.77 13.01
CA LYS A 4 6.93 -19.89 14.35
C LYS A 4 7.74 -19.16 15.43
N LYS A 5 9.02 -18.85 15.17
CA LYS A 5 9.94 -18.27 16.17
C LYS A 5 10.39 -16.85 15.83
N SER A 6 10.31 -16.43 14.57
CA SER A 6 10.66 -15.07 14.15
C SER A 6 9.42 -14.30 13.71
N LYS A 7 9.31 -13.06 14.18
CA LYS A 7 8.32 -12.08 13.72
C LYS A 7 8.74 -11.39 12.41
N GLU A 8 9.98 -11.59 11.97
CA GLU A 8 10.52 -10.90 10.80
C GLU A 8 9.98 -11.49 9.50
N ARG A 9 9.71 -10.61 8.54
CA ARG A 9 9.31 -10.94 7.18
C ARG A 9 10.35 -10.40 6.23
N PHE A 10 10.81 -11.25 5.32
CA PHE A 10 11.81 -10.90 4.33
C PHE A 10 11.29 -11.17 2.93
N PHE A 11 11.86 -10.48 1.96
CA PHE A 11 11.76 -10.84 0.57
C PHE A 11 12.95 -11.72 0.20
N GLN A 12 12.68 -12.88 -0.39
CA GLN A 12 13.71 -13.72 -0.98
C GLN A 12 13.51 -13.77 -2.48
N GLY A 13 14.53 -13.34 -3.23
CA GLY A 13 14.42 -13.26 -4.67
C GLY A 13 15.62 -12.58 -5.32
N ARG A 14 15.40 -12.17 -6.56
CA ARG A 14 16.34 -11.41 -7.37
C ARG A 14 15.76 -10.04 -7.69
N VAL A 15 16.63 -9.04 -7.69
CA VAL A 15 16.33 -7.66 -8.08
C VAL A 15 17.26 -7.31 -9.23
N TRP A 16 16.70 -6.77 -10.30
CA TRP A 16 17.46 -6.27 -11.43
C TRP A 16 17.49 -4.75 -11.36
N VAL A 17 18.69 -4.22 -11.49
CA VAL A 17 18.98 -2.79 -11.40
C VAL A 17 19.55 -2.36 -12.75
N ASP A 18 19.04 -1.25 -13.29
CA ASP A 18 19.56 -0.61 -14.49
C ASP A 18 20.99 -0.10 -14.26
N ASP A 19 21.86 -0.20 -15.25
CA ASP A 19 23.28 0.15 -15.13
C ASP A 19 23.59 1.64 -15.39
N ARG A 20 22.61 2.42 -15.83
CA ARG A 20 22.73 3.87 -16.09
C ARG A 20 22.17 4.69 -14.94
N ASP A 21 20.91 4.43 -14.58
CA ASP A 21 20.18 5.22 -13.59
C ASP A 21 20.22 4.59 -12.18
N LEU A 22 20.76 3.37 -12.06
CA LEU A 22 20.80 2.57 -10.82
C LEU A 22 19.41 2.36 -10.19
N GLN A 23 18.37 2.33 -11.03
CA GLN A 23 16.99 2.12 -10.62
C GLN A 23 16.58 0.65 -10.75
N ILE A 24 15.66 0.22 -9.90
CA ILE A 24 15.11 -1.14 -10.00
C ILE A 24 14.19 -1.22 -11.21
N VAL A 25 14.50 -2.08 -12.16
CA VAL A 25 13.66 -2.31 -13.36
C VAL A 25 12.75 -3.53 -13.19
N LYS A 26 13.16 -4.47 -12.32
CA LYS A 26 12.42 -5.71 -12.09
C LYS A 26 12.75 -6.31 -10.73
N ALA A 27 11.77 -6.93 -10.10
CA ALA A 27 11.97 -7.77 -8.93
C ALA A 27 11.20 -9.09 -9.11
N ARG A 28 11.82 -10.21 -8.77
CA ARG A 28 11.18 -11.53 -8.79
C ARG A 28 11.53 -12.30 -7.53
N GLY A 29 10.53 -12.72 -6.79
CA GLY A 29 10.74 -13.44 -5.54
C GLY A 29 9.44 -13.65 -4.78
N LYS A 30 9.58 -14.05 -3.52
CA LYS A 30 8.46 -14.28 -2.62
C LYS A 30 8.77 -13.82 -1.20
N GLY A 31 7.71 -13.62 -0.42
CA GLY A 31 7.82 -13.36 1.01
C GLY A 31 8.19 -14.63 1.77
N ILE A 32 9.11 -14.51 2.74
CA ILE A 32 9.51 -15.56 3.66
C ILE A 32 9.53 -15.01 5.11
N PRO A 33 9.43 -15.87 6.13
CA PRO A 33 9.15 -17.30 6.05
C PRO A 33 7.66 -17.59 5.80
N GLU A 34 7.39 -18.68 5.09
CA GLU A 34 6.04 -19.17 4.85
C GLU A 34 5.57 -19.99 6.06
N GLY A 35 4.45 -19.59 6.66
CA GLY A 35 3.80 -20.33 7.75
C GLY A 35 2.64 -21.15 7.22
N LYS A 36 1.46 -20.99 7.85
CA LYS A 36 0.19 -21.53 7.32
C LYS A 36 -0.23 -20.87 5.99
N GLN A 37 0.20 -19.63 5.78
CA GLN A 37 0.00 -18.91 4.51
C GLN A 37 1.13 -19.23 3.54
N ARG A 38 0.77 -19.47 2.28
CA ARG A 38 1.70 -19.63 1.15
C ARG A 38 1.68 -18.38 0.28
N PHE A 39 2.82 -18.03 -0.29
CA PHE A 39 2.97 -16.90 -1.20
C PHE A 39 3.58 -17.37 -2.52
N PRO A 40 3.01 -17.00 -3.66
CA PRO A 40 3.63 -17.32 -4.93
C PRO A 40 4.89 -16.48 -5.13
N THR A 41 5.80 -16.99 -5.94
CA THR A 41 6.86 -16.20 -6.56
C THR A 41 6.22 -15.25 -7.55
N PHE A 42 6.22 -13.97 -7.22
CA PHE A 42 5.75 -12.93 -8.11
C PHE A 42 6.91 -12.29 -8.85
N GLU A 43 6.60 -11.71 -9.99
CA GLU A 43 7.49 -10.93 -10.82
C GLU A 43 6.84 -9.58 -11.08
N THR A 44 7.54 -8.50 -10.71
CA THR A 44 7.11 -7.12 -10.91
C THR A 44 8.08 -6.42 -11.84
N TYR A 45 7.57 -5.88 -12.94
CA TYR A 45 8.27 -4.97 -13.84
C TYR A 45 8.00 -3.53 -13.43
N ARG A 46 9.02 -2.70 -13.60
CA ARG A 46 8.95 -1.26 -13.41
C ARG A 46 9.26 -0.57 -14.73
N GLU A 47 8.56 0.51 -14.99
CA GLU A 47 8.78 1.36 -16.15
C GLU A 47 8.94 2.81 -15.69
N GLN A 48 9.64 3.60 -16.50
CA GLN A 48 9.84 5.01 -16.24
C GLN A 48 8.58 5.80 -16.64
N ILE A 49 7.96 6.44 -15.66
CA ILE A 49 6.82 7.34 -15.84
C ILE A 49 7.31 8.79 -15.70
N ASP A 50 6.77 9.67 -16.53
CA ASP A 50 7.13 11.10 -16.62
C ASP A 50 8.65 11.35 -16.82
N GLY A 51 9.36 10.37 -17.40
CA GLY A 51 10.80 10.46 -17.64
C GLY A 51 11.66 10.55 -16.37
N ARG A 52 11.10 10.26 -15.20
CA ARG A 52 11.80 10.49 -13.91
C ARG A 52 11.66 9.37 -12.89
N TYR A 53 10.48 8.77 -12.75
CA TYR A 53 10.22 7.82 -11.66
C TYR A 53 9.92 6.42 -12.19
N TRP A 54 10.55 5.42 -11.58
CA TRP A 54 10.33 4.02 -11.92
C TRP A 54 9.19 3.45 -11.07
N PHE A 55 8.01 3.33 -11.65
CA PHE A 55 6.85 2.77 -10.98
C PHE A 55 6.61 1.32 -11.39
N PRO A 56 6.08 0.48 -10.50
CA PRO A 56 5.65 -0.86 -10.88
C PRO A 56 4.47 -0.74 -11.85
N THR A 57 4.57 -1.30 -13.05
CA THR A 57 3.49 -1.23 -14.05
C THR A 57 2.84 -2.58 -14.29
N TYR A 58 3.55 -3.68 -14.01
CA TYR A 58 3.02 -5.02 -14.18
C TYR A 58 3.57 -5.98 -13.13
N THR A 59 2.67 -6.67 -12.42
CA THR A 59 3.01 -7.77 -11.52
C THR A 59 2.30 -9.04 -11.97
N SER A 60 3.01 -10.16 -11.99
CA SER A 60 2.42 -11.45 -12.32
C SER A 60 2.97 -12.59 -11.46
N ALA A 61 2.15 -13.63 -11.31
CA ALA A 61 2.52 -14.89 -10.69
C ALA A 61 1.67 -16.02 -11.29
N ASP A 62 2.26 -17.20 -11.49
CA ASP A 62 1.56 -18.45 -11.80
C ASP A 62 2.35 -19.56 -11.13
N GLU A 63 1.86 -20.05 -10.00
CA GLU A 63 2.55 -21.05 -9.19
C GLU A 63 1.54 -21.95 -8.48
N GLU A 64 1.95 -23.18 -8.22
CA GLU A 64 1.19 -24.15 -7.46
C GLU A 64 1.59 -24.06 -5.97
N LEU A 65 0.66 -23.64 -5.13
CA LEU A 65 0.89 -23.43 -3.70
C LEU A 65 0.56 -24.71 -2.93
N VAL A 66 1.58 -25.34 -2.36
CA VAL A 66 1.44 -26.55 -1.53
C VAL A 66 1.25 -26.15 -0.07
N PHE A 67 0.08 -26.45 0.48
CA PHE A 67 -0.26 -26.23 1.88
C PHE A 67 0.02 -27.50 2.71
N ASP A 68 -0.10 -27.36 4.02
CA ASP A 68 0.04 -28.49 4.94
C ASP A 68 -1.00 -29.57 4.61
N GLN A 69 -0.65 -30.84 4.86
CA GLN A 69 -1.48 -32.02 4.55
C GLN A 69 -1.65 -32.32 3.04
N GLY A 70 -0.83 -31.71 2.17
CA GLY A 70 -0.80 -32.03 0.73
C GLY A 70 -1.85 -31.31 -0.10
N ASN A 71 -2.66 -30.46 0.52
CA ASN A 71 -3.61 -29.61 -0.19
C ASN A 71 -2.86 -28.65 -1.11
N THR A 72 -3.25 -28.63 -2.38
CA THR A 72 -2.51 -27.88 -3.38
C THR A 72 -3.44 -26.99 -4.20
N VAL A 73 -3.06 -25.73 -4.36
CA VAL A 73 -3.88 -24.70 -5.02
C VAL A 73 -3.07 -24.04 -6.12
N ARG A 74 -3.55 -24.10 -7.36
CA ARG A 74 -2.97 -23.32 -8.45
C ARG A 74 -3.38 -21.85 -8.31
N PHE A 75 -2.38 -20.98 -8.14
CA PHE A 75 -2.58 -19.55 -7.99
C PHE A 75 -2.05 -18.81 -9.21
N ARG A 76 -2.90 -17.98 -9.83
CA ARG A 76 -2.52 -17.11 -10.94
C ARG A 76 -2.95 -15.68 -10.67
N MET A 77 -2.01 -14.76 -10.78
CA MET A 77 -2.21 -13.33 -10.57
C MET A 77 -1.61 -12.53 -11.72
N ARG A 78 -2.34 -11.49 -12.14
CA ARG A 78 -1.89 -10.48 -13.09
C ARG A 78 -2.45 -9.14 -12.64
N VAL A 79 -1.57 -8.20 -12.33
CA VAL A 79 -1.92 -6.84 -11.91
C VAL A 79 -1.25 -5.88 -12.87
N ARG A 80 -2.01 -4.93 -13.40
CA ARG A 80 -1.50 -3.80 -14.18
C ARG A 80 -1.80 -2.53 -13.40
N TYR A 81 -0.79 -1.69 -13.26
CA TYR A 81 -0.92 -0.37 -12.66
C TYR A 81 -0.84 0.65 -13.79
N THR A 82 -1.88 1.46 -13.92
CA THR A 82 -2.03 2.46 -14.98
C THR A 82 -2.40 3.79 -14.37
N ASP A 83 -2.45 4.83 -15.20
CA ASP A 83 -3.01 6.13 -14.84
C ASP A 83 -2.30 6.76 -13.62
N PHE A 84 -0.97 6.68 -13.62
CA PHE A 84 -0.15 7.32 -12.61
C PHE A 84 -0.28 8.84 -12.72
N GLU A 85 -0.81 9.45 -11.67
CA GLU A 85 -0.91 10.90 -11.57
C GLU A 85 -0.07 11.42 -10.40
N ARG A 86 0.57 12.57 -10.63
CA ARG A 86 1.30 13.26 -9.56
C ARG A 86 0.31 13.85 -8.56
N PHE A 87 0.30 13.30 -7.35
CA PHE A 87 -0.44 13.89 -6.25
C PHE A 87 0.02 15.33 -5.98
N ARG A 88 -0.93 16.26 -5.90
CA ARG A 88 -0.71 17.66 -5.52
C ARG A 88 -1.64 17.99 -4.34
N GLY A 89 -1.08 17.98 -3.13
CA GLY A 89 -1.82 18.34 -1.91
C GLY A 89 -0.96 19.21 -1.00
N LYS A 90 -1.61 20.11 -0.25
CA LYS A 90 -0.96 20.84 0.85
C LYS A 90 -1.02 19.97 2.10
N LEU A 91 0.12 19.43 2.53
CA LEU A 91 0.25 18.71 3.79
C LEU A 91 0.70 19.69 4.88
N ARG A 92 -0.04 19.76 5.99
CA ARG A 92 0.44 20.38 7.23
C ARG A 92 0.86 19.26 8.16
N ILE A 93 2.16 19.07 8.31
CA ILE A 93 2.72 18.13 9.28
C ILE A 93 2.67 18.83 10.63
N ILE A 94 1.91 18.29 11.56
CA ILE A 94 1.88 18.76 12.95
C ILE A 94 2.74 17.75 13.72
N GLU A 95 3.91 18.19 14.17
CA GLU A 95 4.66 17.46 15.20
C GLU A 95 3.88 17.64 16.51
N GLU A 96 3.33 16.55 17.04
CA GLU A 96 2.79 16.50 18.41
C GLU A 96 3.96 16.41 19.38
N ASP A 97 4.63 17.53 19.64
CA ASP A 97 5.32 17.72 20.91
C ASP A 97 4.28 18.24 21.92
N GLU A 98 4.02 17.41 22.93
CA GLU A 98 3.23 17.66 24.15
C GLU A 98 1.79 17.06 24.18
N PRO A 99 1.47 16.21 25.18
CA PRO A 99 0.13 15.66 25.34
C PRO A 99 -0.89 16.77 25.69
N PRO A 100 -2.13 16.69 25.20
CA PRO A 100 -3.14 17.71 25.46
C PRO A 100 -3.47 17.80 26.95
N SER A 101 -3.32 18.98 27.54
CA SER A 101 -3.84 19.30 28.87
C SER A 101 -5.37 19.11 28.89
N GLU A 102 -5.89 18.39 29.88
CA GLU A 102 -7.31 18.09 30.06
C GLU A 102 -8.19 19.35 29.96
N PRO A 103 -9.29 19.31 29.17
CA PRO A 103 -10.24 20.42 29.11
C PRO A 103 -11.09 20.49 30.39
N ALA A 104 -11.14 21.67 31.01
CA ALA A 104 -12.00 21.97 32.15
C ALA A 104 -13.51 21.78 31.82
N PRO A 105 -14.36 21.46 32.81
CA PRO A 105 -15.73 21.01 32.55
C PRO A 105 -16.62 22.15 32.02
N GLN A 106 -17.22 21.94 30.85
CA GLN A 106 -18.23 22.85 30.29
C GLN A 106 -19.64 22.50 30.80
N GLN A 107 -20.31 23.49 31.38
CA GLN A 107 -21.70 23.44 31.84
C GLN A 107 -22.69 23.40 30.65
N PRO A 108 -23.85 22.72 30.74
CA PRO A 108 -24.72 22.48 29.60
C PRO A 108 -25.60 23.71 29.29
N LYS A 109 -25.72 24.06 28.00
CA LYS A 109 -26.80 24.93 27.50
C LYS A 109 -27.69 24.15 26.53
N SER A 110 -29.00 24.20 26.82
CA SER A 110 -30.12 23.52 26.12
C SER A 110 -30.41 24.08 24.71
N PRO A 111 -31.20 23.39 23.84
CA PRO A 111 -31.13 23.54 22.38
C PRO A 111 -32.26 24.34 21.69
N ALA A 112 -31.99 24.62 20.39
CA ALA A 112 -32.88 24.89 19.22
C ALA A 112 -33.41 26.34 19.01
N PRO A 113 -33.81 26.77 17.77
CA PRO A 113 -34.18 25.97 16.59
C PRO A 113 -33.64 26.41 15.19
N ALA A 114 -33.88 25.54 14.21
CA ALA A 114 -33.46 25.57 12.81
C ALA A 114 -34.18 26.61 11.93
N SER A 115 -33.53 27.05 10.84
CA SER A 115 -34.16 27.82 9.75
C SER A 115 -33.82 27.25 8.37
N THR A 116 -34.90 27.00 7.62
CA THR A 116 -35.05 26.45 6.25
C THR A 116 -34.34 27.29 5.15
N PRO A 117 -33.96 26.69 3.99
CA PRO A 117 -33.24 27.39 2.91
C PRO A 117 -34.14 28.20 1.97
N ALA A 118 -33.70 29.39 1.56
CA ALA A 118 -34.34 30.20 0.51
C ALA A 118 -33.65 30.02 -0.86
N GLN A 119 -34.46 29.93 -1.91
CA GLN A 119 -34.12 29.63 -3.31
C GLN A 119 -33.50 30.83 -4.10
N PRO A 120 -32.89 30.57 -5.27
CA PRO A 120 -31.91 31.46 -5.91
C PRO A 120 -32.52 32.46 -6.91
N LYS A 121 -31.79 33.54 -7.23
CA LYS A 121 -32.05 34.34 -8.43
C LYS A 121 -30.75 34.61 -9.21
N LYS A 122 -30.85 34.35 -10.50
CA LYS A 122 -29.90 34.66 -11.58
C LYS A 122 -30.33 35.97 -12.25
N PRO A 123 -29.43 36.72 -12.90
CA PRO A 123 -29.75 37.40 -14.14
C PRO A 123 -29.56 36.47 -15.35
#